data_AF-A0A2U3N8I2-F1
#
_entry.id   AF-A0A2U3N8I2-F1
#
_cell.length_a   1.000
_cell.length_b   1.000
_cell.length_c   1.000
_cell.angle_alpha   90.00
_cell.angle_beta   90.00
_cell.angle_gamma   90.00
#
_symmetry.space_group_name_H-M   'P 1'
#
loop_
_entity.id
_entity.type
_entity.pdbx_description
1 polymer ?
#
loop_
_entity_poly.entity_id
_entity_poly.type
_entity_poly.pdbx_seq_one_letter_code
_entity_poly.pdbx_strand_id
1 'polypeptide(L)' 'MPNVPNVITKLLIGVAIAVGAGVVGSAAAGADPGAFSTLSCSCQQAAPAGSPARKEAIARGIRQGMSDWPAVAG' A
#
# COMPACT_ATOMS: atom_id res chain seq x y z
N MET A 1 -6.89 -22.62 39.04
CA MET A 1 -7.26 -22.59 37.61
C MET A 1 -7.11 -21.15 37.12
N PRO A 2 -5.96 -20.74 36.53
CA PRO A 2 -5.78 -19.36 36.09
C PRO A 2 -6.24 -19.15 34.63
N ASN A 3 -6.77 -17.96 34.39
CA ASN A 3 -7.55 -17.53 33.24
C ASN A 3 -6.74 -17.47 31.92
N VAL A 4 -7.06 -18.38 30.98
CA VAL A 4 -6.49 -18.49 29.61
C VAL A 4 -6.95 -17.42 28.59
N PRO A 5 -8.10 -16.69 28.70
CA PRO A 5 -8.63 -15.94 27.57
C PRO A 5 -7.82 -14.67 27.22
N ASN A 6 -7.18 -14.02 28.19
CA ASN A 6 -6.56 -12.70 27.99
C ASN A 6 -5.27 -12.78 27.13
N VAL A 7 -4.47 -13.83 27.29
CA VAL A 7 -3.21 -13.99 26.55
C VAL A 7 -3.47 -14.25 25.06
N ILE A 8 -4.47 -15.07 24.76
CA ILE A 8 -4.87 -15.41 23.39
C ILE A 8 -5.41 -14.16 22.68
N THR A 9 -6.27 -13.38 23.35
CA THR A 9 -6.79 -12.13 22.78
C THR A 9 -5.68 -11.14 22.45
N LYS A 10 -4.67 -10.98 23.32
CA LYS A 10 -3.54 -10.08 23.07
C LYS A 10 -2.68 -10.54 21.88
N LEU A 11 -2.50 -11.84 21.70
CA LEU A 11 -1.80 -12.40 20.54
C LEU A 11 -2.56 -12.13 19.23
N LEU A 12 -3.88 -12.36 19.21
CA LEU A 12 -4.70 -12.13 18.03
C LEU A 12 -4.70 -10.66 17.59
N ILE A 13 -4.79 -9.73 18.55
CA ILE A 13 -4.73 -8.29 18.28
C ILE A 13 -3.35 -7.91 17.69
N GLY A 14 -2.26 -8.42 18.26
CA GLY A 14 -0.92 -8.17 17.75
C GLY A 14 -0.72 -8.66 16.31
N VAL A 15 -1.22 -9.87 16.00
CA VAL A 15 -1.18 -10.43 14.64
C VAL A 15 -2.00 -9.59 13.67
N ALA A 16 -3.21 -9.17 14.04
CA ALA A 16 -4.06 -8.36 13.17
C ALA A 16 -3.43 -7.00 12.84
N ILE A 17 -2.80 -6.35 13.82
CA ILE A 17 -2.09 -5.06 13.61
C ILE A 17 -0.88 -5.26 12.68
N ALA A 18 -0.11 -6.33 12.88
CA ALA A 18 1.04 -6.64 12.03
C ALA A 18 0.62 -6.92 10.58
N VAL A 19 -0.50 -7.61 10.37
CA VAL A 19 -1.04 -7.91 9.04
C VAL A 19 -1.63 -6.64 8.39
N GLY A 20 -2.34 -5.80 9.15
CA GLY A 20 -2.96 -4.58 8.64
C GLY A 20 -1.97 -3.47 8.28
N ALA A 21 -0.86 -3.36 9.02
CA ALA A 21 0.18 -2.36 8.75
C ALA A 21 0.99 -2.64 7.47
N GLY A 22 0.96 -3.87 6.94
CA GLY A 22 1.68 -4.25 5.72
C GLY A 22 1.05 -3.77 4.40
N VAL A 23 -0.15 -3.15 4.44
CA VAL A 23 -0.89 -2.76 3.23
C VAL A 23 -0.54 -1.33 2.76
N VAL A 24 0.24 -0.57 3.53
CA VAL A 24 0.60 0.82 3.20
C VAL A 24 2.08 0.91 2.84
N GLY A 25 2.43 0.81 1.56
CA GLY A 25 3.82 0.96 1.10
C GLY A 25 3.96 1.20 -0.40
N SER A 26 4.16 2.46 -0.76
CA SER A 26 4.49 2.96 -2.10
C SER A 26 5.85 2.46 -2.63
N ALA A 27 5.96 2.43 -3.97
CA ALA A 27 7.10 2.02 -4.82
C ALA A 27 8.49 1.89 -4.13
N ALA A 28 9.05 0.67 -4.18
CA ALA A 28 10.43 0.41 -3.80
C ALA A 28 11.41 1.16 -4.72
N ALA A 29 11.89 2.32 -4.27
CA ALA A 29 13.04 2.99 -4.85
C ALA A 29 14.30 2.22 -4.43
N GLY A 30 14.87 1.45 -5.35
CA GLY A 30 16.21 0.83 -5.26
C GLY A 30 16.60 0.29 -3.89
N ALA A 31 16.10 -0.88 -3.52
CA ALA A 31 16.46 -1.50 -2.24
C ALA A 31 17.92 -2.00 -2.25
N ASP A 32 18.65 -1.57 -1.24
CA ASP A 32 19.91 -2.13 -0.71
C ASP A 32 19.82 -3.66 -0.55
N PRO A 33 20.89 -4.45 -0.78
CA PRO A 33 20.88 -5.93 -0.82
C PRO A 33 20.60 -6.64 0.52
N GLY A 34 19.93 -5.98 1.47
CA GLY A 34 19.52 -6.53 2.77
C GLY A 34 18.32 -7.46 2.73
N ALA A 35 17.90 -7.91 3.93
CA ALA A 35 17.00 -9.02 4.29
C ALA A 35 15.61 -9.10 3.60
N PHE A 36 15.30 -8.18 2.69
CA PHE A 36 14.07 -8.14 1.91
C PHE A 36 14.26 -8.57 0.44
N SER A 37 15.44 -9.08 0.07
CA SER A 37 15.75 -9.55 -1.30
C SER A 37 14.80 -10.65 -1.85
N THR A 38 14.05 -11.34 -0.98
CA THR A 38 13.02 -12.32 -1.38
C THR A 38 11.66 -11.68 -1.73
N LEU A 39 11.46 -10.39 -1.47
CA LEU A 39 10.24 -9.67 -1.83
C LEU A 39 10.41 -9.10 -3.23
N SER A 40 9.83 -9.76 -4.22
CA SER A 40 9.76 -9.25 -5.59
C SER A 40 8.37 -8.66 -5.85
N CYS A 41 8.31 -7.44 -6.38
CA CYS A 41 7.05 -6.92 -6.94
C CYS A 41 6.95 -7.32 -8.42
N SER A 42 5.86 -7.99 -8.80
CA SER A 42 5.45 -8.09 -10.21
C SER A 42 4.66 -6.84 -10.63
N CYS A 43 5.19 -5.67 -10.32
CA CYS A 43 4.60 -4.40 -10.70
C CYS A 43 4.70 -4.28 -12.23
N GLN A 44 3.59 -4.02 -12.91
CA GLN A 44 3.63 -3.71 -14.34
C GLN A 44 4.53 -2.49 -14.56
N GLN A 45 5.48 -2.63 -15.49
CA GLN A 45 6.44 -1.57 -15.78
C GLN A 45 5.69 -0.30 -16.19
N ALA A 46 5.77 0.74 -15.37
CA ALA A 46 5.18 2.02 -15.72
C ALA A 46 5.83 2.54 -17.02
N ALA A 47 5.02 3.08 -17.92
CA ALA A 47 5.51 3.68 -19.17
C ALA A 47 6.67 4.66 -18.89
N PRO A 48 7.68 4.80 -19.75
CA PRO A 48 8.87 5.62 -19.48
C PRO A 48 8.56 7.05 -19.04
N ALA A 49 9.47 7.67 -18.29
CA ALA A 49 9.36 9.08 -17.92
C ALA A 49 9.23 9.94 -19.18
N GLY A 50 8.31 10.91 -19.17
CA GLY A 50 8.05 11.79 -20.31
C GLY A 50 7.22 11.18 -21.45
N SER A 51 6.96 9.86 -21.44
CA SER A 51 6.15 9.21 -22.48
C SER A 51 4.70 9.73 -22.52
N PRO A 52 4.07 9.79 -23.70
CA PRO A 52 2.67 10.22 -23.84
C PRO A 52 1.73 9.33 -23.01
N ALA A 53 1.95 8.01 -23.02
CA ALA A 53 1.16 7.06 -22.23
C ALA A 53 1.21 7.36 -20.72
N ARG A 54 2.37 7.74 -20.18
CA ARG A 54 2.50 8.17 -18.77
C ARG A 54 1.73 9.46 -18.52
N LYS A 55 1.84 10.45 -19.41
CA LYS A 55 1.14 11.75 -19.28
C LYS A 55 -0.37 11.56 -19.29
N GLU A 56 -0.88 10.71 -20.18
CA GLU A 56 -2.30 10.38 -20.26
C GLU A 56 -2.81 9.65 -19.01
N ALA A 57 -2.05 8.70 -18.49
CA ALA A 57 -2.38 7.99 -17.26
C ALA A 57 -2.48 8.96 -16.07
N ILE A 58 -1.53 9.89 -15.95
CA ILE A 58 -1.57 10.97 -14.93
C ILE A 58 -2.82 11.83 -15.11
N ALA A 59 -3.07 12.32 -16.33
CA ALA A 59 -4.21 13.17 -16.61
C ALA A 59 -5.56 12.47 -16.33
N ARG A 60 -5.67 11.18 -16.64
CA ARG A 60 -6.84 10.36 -16.27
C ARG A 60 -7.00 10.25 -14.76
N GLY A 61 -5.92 9.96 -14.03
CA GLY A 61 -5.95 9.86 -12.57
C GLY A 61 -6.39 11.16 -11.88
N ILE A 62 -5.89 12.31 -12.34
CA ILE A 62 -6.30 13.62 -11.82
C ILE A 62 -7.81 13.86 -12.03
N ARG A 63 -8.31 13.62 -13.26
CA ARG A 63 -9.74 13.78 -13.55
C ARG A 63 -10.60 12.86 -12.70
N GLN A 64 -10.20 11.60 -12.57
CA GLN A 64 -10.92 10.63 -11.75
C GLN A 64 -10.97 11.08 -10.29
N GLY A 65 -9.84 11.49 -9.71
CA GLY A 65 -9.80 11.97 -8.33
C GLY A 65 -10.64 13.22 -8.07
N MET A 66 -10.76 14.13 -9.06
CA MET A 66 -11.66 15.28 -8.96
C MET A 66 -13.13 14.88 -9.06
N SER A 67 -13.46 13.94 -9.95
CA SER A 67 -14.83 13.43 -10.09
C SER A 67 -15.29 12.63 -8.88
N ASP A 68 -14.37 11.90 -8.25
CA ASP A 68 -14.63 11.06 -7.08
C ASP A 68 -14.59 11.85 -5.77
N TRP A 69 -14.21 13.14 -5.79
CA TRP A 69 -14.23 14.00 -4.61
C TRP A 69 -15.70 14.34 -4.30
N PRO A 70 -16.34 13.76 -3.25
CA PRO A 70 -17.64 14.25 -2.82
C PRO A 70 -17.40 15.68 -2.37
N ALA A 71 -18.07 16.65 -3.01
CA ALA A 71 -18.00 18.04 -2.61
C ALA A 71 -18.12 18.10 -1.09
N VAL A 72 -17.05 18.47 -0.40
CA VAL A 72 -17.14 18.86 1.01
C VAL A 72 -17.84 20.22 1.00
N ALA A 73 -19.14 20.18 0.74
CA ALA A 73 -20.06 21.25 1.01
C ALA A 73 -20.40 21.11 2.50
N GLY A 74 -19.61 21.79 3.31
CA GLY A 74 -19.69 21.82 4.77
C GLY A 74 -18.51 22.57 5.34
#